data_AF-A0A1D8TYI8-F1
#
_entry.id   AF-A0A1D8TYI8-F1
#
_cell.length_a   1.000
_cell.length_b   1.000
_cell.length_c   1.000
_cell.angle_alpha   90.00
_cell.angle_beta   90.00
_cell.angle_gamma   90.00
#
_symmetry.space_group_name_H-M   'P 1'
#
loop_
_entity.id
_entity.type
_entity.pdbx_description
1 polymer ?
#
loop_
_entity_poly.entity_id
_entity_poly.type
_entity_poly.pdbx_seq_one_letter_code
_entity_poly.pdbx_strand_id
1 'polypeptide(L)'
;MAYIRYLKSIFSGLLISCLIFLLAVLFQIGAPTESSRWTDEIYTIKSNIANSIETPKLVIVAGSNALFGISCSQINKETFVSCLNGATYAGLGIDYILTRARSWLKPGDLVLLPLEYEHYTDDGKPTAALIDYLLARDPKYLLSLNLINQFRFISGIPLKRVQERCSAVLGSQCGLGGSPGDETLDSGAFIVSRLCRKGLNIC
;
A
#
# COMPACT_ATOMS: atom_id res chain seq x y z
N MET A 1 -8.94 -51.80 -3.39
CA MET A 1 -7.58 -51.66 -2.80
C MET A 1 -6.64 -50.76 -3.62
N ALA A 2 -6.47 -50.95 -4.94
CA ALA A 2 -5.57 -50.11 -5.76
C ALA A 2 -6.07 -48.66 -5.93
N TYR A 3 -7.36 -48.45 -6.21
CA TYR A 3 -7.92 -47.10 -6.38
C TYR A 3 -7.85 -46.23 -5.11
N ILE A 4 -7.94 -46.84 -3.92
CA ILE A 4 -7.81 -46.12 -2.64
C ILE A 4 -6.39 -45.56 -2.46
N ARG A 5 -5.37 -46.31 -2.89
CA ARG A 5 -3.97 -45.84 -2.87
C ARG A 5 -3.76 -44.68 -3.84
N TYR A 6 -4.31 -44.78 -5.04
CA TYR A 6 -4.28 -43.70 -6.04
C TYR A 6 -4.97 -42.42 -5.54
N LEU A 7 -6.18 -42.53 -4.99
CA LEU A 7 -6.88 -41.38 -4.42
C LEU A 7 -6.10 -40.74 -3.27
N LYS A 8 -5.53 -41.55 -2.37
CA LYS A 8 -4.66 -41.03 -1.29
C LYS A 8 -3.48 -40.23 -1.83
N SER A 9 -2.83 -40.71 -2.89
CA SER A 9 -1.71 -39.98 -3.52
C SER A 9 -2.13 -38.64 -4.13
N ILE A 10 -3.30 -38.59 -4.79
CA ILE A 10 -3.85 -37.32 -5.31
C ILE A 10 -4.14 -36.35 -4.17
N PHE A 11 -4.87 -36.80 -3.15
CA PHE A 11 -5.20 -35.97 -2.00
C PHE A 11 -3.95 -35.48 -1.27
N SER A 12 -2.95 -36.33 -1.06
CA SER A 12 -1.69 -35.91 -0.44
C SER A 12 -0.94 -34.90 -1.32
N GLY A 13 -0.92 -35.08 -2.64
CA GLY A 13 -0.28 -34.13 -3.55
C GLY A 13 -0.95 -32.76 -3.52
N LEU A 14 -2.29 -32.73 -3.52
CA LEU A 14 -3.06 -31.48 -3.43
C LEU A 14 -2.85 -30.79 -2.08
N LEU A 15 -2.83 -31.55 -0.98
CA LEU A 15 -2.56 -31.00 0.35
C LEU A 15 -1.14 -30.43 0.45
N ILE A 16 -0.14 -31.12 -0.10
CA ILE A 16 1.25 -30.65 -0.13
C ILE A 16 1.36 -29.38 -0.99
N SER A 17 0.74 -29.34 -2.16
CA SER A 17 0.74 -28.16 -3.02
C SER A 17 0.08 -26.95 -2.35
N CYS A 18 -1.06 -27.16 -1.69
CA CYS A 18 -1.75 -26.13 -0.92
C CYS A 18 -0.86 -25.62 0.23
N LEU A 19 -0.21 -26.54 0.96
CA LEU A 19 0.72 -26.19 2.04
C LEU A 19 1.91 -25.37 1.53
N ILE A 20 2.54 -25.77 0.43
CA ILE A 20 3.66 -25.04 -0.19
C ILE A 20 3.20 -23.63 -0.60
N PHE A 21 2.02 -23.51 -1.21
CA PHE A 21 1.47 -22.22 -1.60
C PHE A 21 1.22 -21.31 -0.38
N LEU A 22 0.59 -21.83 0.68
CA LEU A 22 0.37 -21.07 1.91
C LEU A 22 1.68 -20.62 2.56
N LEU A 23 2.69 -21.50 2.60
CA LEU A 23 4.02 -21.14 3.10
C LEU A 23 4.67 -20.04 2.24
N ALA A 24 4.53 -20.11 0.92
CA ALA A 24 5.03 -19.08 0.02
C ALA A 24 4.34 -17.72 0.27
N VAL A 25 3.03 -17.71 0.52
CA VAL A 25 2.28 -16.48 0.87
C VAL A 25 2.74 -15.93 2.22
N LEU A 26 2.85 -16.78 3.25
CA LEU A 26 3.33 -16.38 4.58
C LEU A 26 4.74 -15.79 4.51
N PHE A 27 5.59 -16.32 3.63
CA PHE A 27 6.94 -15.81 3.39
C PHE A 27 6.98 -14.40 2.76
N GLN A 28 5.88 -13.96 2.12
CA GLN A 28 5.74 -12.61 1.56
C GLN A 28 5.21 -11.58 2.55
N ILE A 29 4.58 -12.02 3.65
CA ILE A 29 3.93 -11.13 4.61
C ILE A 29 4.99 -10.36 5.41
N GLY A 30 4.81 -9.04 5.51
CA GLY A 30 5.70 -8.14 6.22
C GLY A 30 7.07 -7.97 5.57
N ALA A 31 7.26 -8.50 4.35
CA ALA A 31 8.47 -8.28 3.56
C ALA A 31 8.36 -6.97 2.78
N PRO A 32 9.14 -5.92 3.14
CA PRO A 32 9.09 -4.65 2.43
C PRO A 32 9.58 -4.81 0.99
N THR A 33 8.88 -4.18 0.06
CA THR A 33 9.31 -4.05 -1.34
C THR A 33 9.68 -2.62 -1.66
N GLU A 34 10.57 -2.41 -2.61
CA GLU A 34 10.94 -1.06 -3.07
C GLU A 34 9.74 -0.32 -3.66
N SER A 35 8.86 -1.02 -4.39
CA SER A 35 7.60 -0.46 -4.90
C SER A 35 6.66 0.06 -3.81
N SER A 36 6.68 -0.55 -2.61
CA SER A 36 5.86 -0.10 -1.47
C SER A 36 6.47 1.08 -0.71
N ARG A 37 7.77 1.35 -0.87
CA ARG A 37 8.57 2.22 0.00
C ARG A 37 8.03 3.66 0.05
N TRP A 38 7.88 4.29 -1.11
CA TRP A 38 7.45 5.68 -1.20
C TRP A 38 6.06 5.91 -0.60
N THR A 39 5.13 5.00 -0.89
CA THR A 39 3.77 5.04 -0.35
C THR A 39 3.77 4.93 1.18
N ASP A 40 4.62 4.07 1.73
CA ASP A 40 4.76 3.87 3.18
C ASP A 40 5.34 5.10 3.89
N GLU A 41 6.40 5.69 3.31
CA GLU A 41 7.02 6.91 3.80
C GLU A 41 6.02 8.07 3.84
N ILE A 42 5.27 8.26 2.75
CA ILE A 42 4.25 9.31 2.67
C ILE A 42 3.13 9.09 3.68
N TYR A 43 2.62 7.86 3.83
CA TYR A 43 1.59 7.58 4.84
C TYR A 43 2.11 7.83 6.25
N THR A 44 3.37 7.50 6.53
CA THR A 44 3.99 7.75 7.83
C THR A 44 4.06 9.25 8.13
N ILE A 45 4.55 10.05 7.19
CA ILE A 45 4.62 11.52 7.32
C ILE A 45 3.21 12.09 7.53
N LYS A 46 2.25 11.73 6.67
CA LYS A 46 0.87 12.23 6.75
C LYS A 46 0.19 11.82 8.07
N SER A 47 0.46 10.60 8.57
CA SER A 47 -0.07 10.15 9.87
C SER A 47 0.51 10.95 11.03
N ASN A 48 1.80 11.27 10.99
CA ASN A 48 2.43 12.10 12.02
C ASN A 48 1.84 13.53 12.02
N ILE A 49 1.62 14.12 10.84
CA ILE A 49 0.95 15.43 10.70
C ILE A 49 -0.51 15.35 11.16
N ALA A 50 -1.24 14.30 10.80
CA ALA A 50 -2.62 14.10 11.22
C ALA A 50 -2.75 14.06 12.75
N ASN A 51 -1.81 13.38 13.41
CA ASN A 51 -1.79 13.22 14.85
C ASN A 51 -1.35 14.49 15.60
N SER A 52 -0.51 15.34 14.98
CA SER A 52 -0.08 16.61 15.60
C SER A 52 -1.15 17.70 15.54
N ILE A 53 -2.18 17.56 14.70
CA ILE A 53 -3.28 18.53 14.63
C ILE A 53 -4.35 18.16 15.68
N GLU A 54 -4.49 19.03 16.69
CA GLU A 54 -5.43 18.86 17.80
C GLU A 54 -6.78 19.55 17.56
N THR A 55 -6.85 20.51 16.65
CA THR A 55 -8.09 21.22 16.29
C THR A 55 -8.83 20.52 15.14
N PRO A 56 -10.14 20.78 14.97
CA PRO A 56 -10.87 20.31 13.79
C PRO A 56 -10.16 20.72 12.50
N LYS A 57 -9.98 19.76 11.59
CA LYS A 57 -9.22 19.94 10.35
C LYS A 57 -9.99 19.51 9.12
N LEU A 58 -9.66 20.11 7.99
CA LEU A 58 -10.01 19.61 6.66
C LEU A 58 -9.05 18.48 6.28
N VAL A 59 -9.57 17.30 5.96
CA VAL A 59 -8.79 16.17 5.44
C VAL A 59 -9.16 15.94 3.98
N ILE A 60 -8.17 16.07 3.09
CA ILE A 60 -8.33 15.78 1.66
C ILE A 60 -8.02 14.31 1.44
N VAL A 61 -8.95 13.56 0.85
CA VAL A 61 -8.81 12.11 0.62
C VAL A 61 -9.10 11.80 -0.84
N ALA A 62 -8.06 11.46 -1.59
CA ALA A 62 -8.10 11.15 -3.01
C ALA A 62 -6.76 10.51 -3.45
N GLY A 63 -6.55 10.42 -4.76
CA GLY A 63 -5.31 9.93 -5.35
C GLY A 63 -4.33 11.04 -5.71
N SER A 64 -3.56 10.78 -6.76
CA SER A 64 -2.49 11.62 -7.25
C SER A 64 -2.95 13.01 -7.69
N ASN A 65 -4.19 13.12 -8.20
CA ASN A 65 -4.80 14.39 -8.60
C ASN A 65 -4.81 15.43 -7.47
N ALA A 66 -5.17 15.03 -6.25
CA ALA A 66 -5.20 15.90 -5.08
C ALA A 66 -3.86 15.93 -4.34
N LEU A 67 -3.08 14.84 -4.40
CA LEU A 67 -1.73 14.82 -3.83
C LEU A 67 -0.87 15.95 -4.42
N PHE A 68 -0.95 16.16 -5.74
CA PHE A 68 -0.18 17.20 -6.42
C PHE A 68 -0.98 18.47 -6.73
N GLY A 69 -2.32 18.38 -6.79
CA GLY A 69 -3.18 19.48 -7.21
C GLY A 69 -3.72 20.37 -6.09
N ILE A 70 -3.68 19.94 -4.82
CA ILE A 70 -4.26 20.71 -3.71
C ILE A 70 -3.21 21.02 -2.64
N SER A 71 -3.03 22.31 -2.36
CA SER A 71 -2.13 22.82 -1.33
C SER A 71 -2.87 23.11 -0.03
N CYS A 72 -2.58 22.36 1.03
CA CYS A 72 -3.10 22.65 2.36
C CYS A 72 -2.54 23.95 2.95
N SER A 73 -1.33 24.36 2.57
CA SER A 73 -0.76 25.64 2.98
C SER A 73 -1.58 26.80 2.42
N GLN A 74 -2.01 26.71 1.16
CA GLN A 74 -2.87 27.73 0.55
C GLN A 74 -4.26 27.77 1.20
N ILE A 75 -4.88 26.60 1.41
CA ILE A 75 -6.18 26.51 2.10
C ILE A 75 -6.09 27.13 3.50
N ASN A 76 -5.05 26.81 4.26
CA ASN A 76 -4.85 27.37 5.59
C ASN A 76 -4.66 28.89 5.56
N LYS A 77 -3.86 29.39 4.61
CA LYS A 77 -3.63 30.84 4.45
C LYS A 77 -4.90 31.62 4.11
N GLU A 78 -5.79 31.04 3.31
CA GLU A 78 -6.99 31.72 2.81
C GLU A 78 -8.21 31.56 3.73
N THR A 79 -8.30 30.44 4.46
CA THR A 79 -9.49 30.09 5.26
C THR A 79 -9.23 30.01 6.76
N PHE A 80 -7.96 30.04 7.19
CA PHE A 80 -7.50 29.80 8.57
C PHE A 80 -7.88 28.42 9.13
N VAL A 81 -8.33 27.49 8.28
CA VAL A 81 -8.67 26.12 8.67
C VAL A 81 -7.41 25.24 8.63
N SER A 82 -7.20 24.45 9.68
CA SER A 82 -6.17 23.39 9.68
C SER A 82 -6.44 22.39 8.55
N CYS A 83 -5.44 22.00 7.78
CA CYS A 83 -5.62 21.14 6.62
C CYS A 83 -4.59 20.01 6.63
N LEU A 84 -5.04 18.79 6.30
CA LEU A 84 -4.23 17.62 6.05
C LEU A 84 -4.48 17.15 4.63
N ASN A 85 -3.44 17.19 3.78
CA ASN A 85 -3.50 16.53 2.49
C ASN A 85 -3.26 15.04 2.75
N GLY A 86 -4.35 14.26 2.85
CA GLY A 86 -4.33 12.82 3.04
C GLY A 86 -4.30 12.04 1.72
N ALA A 87 -4.28 12.72 0.57
CA ALA A 87 -4.29 12.08 -0.74
C ALA A 87 -2.96 11.36 -1.02
N THR A 88 -3.02 10.24 -1.75
CA THR A 88 -1.86 9.37 -2.03
C THR A 88 -1.86 8.85 -3.48
N TYR A 89 -1.64 7.55 -3.68
CA TYR A 89 -1.68 6.87 -4.95
C TYR A 89 -3.04 6.19 -5.16
N ALA A 90 -3.76 6.57 -6.23
CA ALA A 90 -5.09 6.00 -6.54
C ALA A 90 -5.07 4.48 -6.76
N GLY A 91 -3.93 3.93 -7.19
CA GLY A 91 -3.79 2.48 -7.39
C GLY A 91 -3.95 1.66 -6.11
N LEU A 92 -4.01 2.28 -4.92
CA LEU A 92 -4.37 1.59 -3.68
C LEU A 92 -5.87 1.29 -3.54
N GLY A 93 -6.71 1.79 -4.44
CA GLY A 93 -8.15 1.55 -4.41
C GLY A 93 -8.88 2.38 -3.33
N ILE A 94 -10.15 2.64 -3.59
CA ILE A 94 -10.94 3.59 -2.79
C ILE A 94 -11.18 3.08 -1.37
N ASP A 95 -11.47 1.79 -1.21
CA ASP A 95 -11.75 1.18 0.11
C ASP A 95 -10.57 1.33 1.07
N TYR A 96 -9.35 1.09 0.58
CA TYR A 96 -8.15 1.20 1.41
C TYR A 96 -7.86 2.66 1.75
N ILE A 97 -7.92 3.57 0.76
CA ILE A 97 -7.68 5.00 0.96
C ILE A 97 -8.66 5.57 2.00
N LEU A 98 -9.96 5.22 1.91
CA LEU A 98 -10.96 5.64 2.88
C LEU A 98 -10.71 5.03 4.27
N THR A 99 -10.26 3.77 4.34
CA THR A 99 -9.90 3.14 5.62
C THR A 99 -8.72 3.83 6.28
N ARG A 100 -7.68 4.19 5.52
CA ARG A 100 -6.53 4.95 6.03
C ARG A 100 -6.95 6.35 6.47
N ALA A 101 -7.78 7.03 5.69
CA ALA A 101 -8.32 8.33 6.08
C ALA A 101 -9.10 8.27 7.40
N ARG A 102 -9.94 7.24 7.60
CA ARG A 102 -10.66 7.05 8.88
C ARG A 102 -9.74 7.00 10.10
N SER A 103 -8.52 6.48 9.97
CA SER A 103 -7.57 6.44 11.08
C SER A 103 -7.04 7.82 11.51
N TRP A 104 -7.20 8.84 10.68
CA TRP A 104 -6.77 10.22 10.95
C TRP A 104 -7.89 11.14 11.43
N LEU A 105 -9.15 10.73 11.25
CA LEU A 105 -10.31 11.57 11.47
C LEU A 105 -10.72 11.59 12.95
N LYS A 106 -11.04 12.80 13.43
CA LYS A 106 -11.61 13.06 14.76
C LYS A 106 -13.01 13.68 14.59
N PRO A 107 -13.91 13.59 15.59
CA PRO A 107 -15.20 14.29 15.54
C PRO A 107 -15.02 15.79 15.27
N GLY A 108 -15.77 16.31 14.31
CA GLY A 108 -15.67 17.71 13.87
C GLY A 108 -14.76 17.94 12.67
N ASP A 109 -13.96 16.96 12.25
CA ASP A 109 -13.17 17.06 11.01
C ASP A 109 -14.09 17.12 9.78
N LEU A 110 -13.67 17.89 8.78
CA LEU A 110 -14.31 17.97 7.47
C LEU A 110 -13.53 17.13 6.47
N VAL A 111 -14.21 16.38 5.62
CA VAL A 111 -13.56 15.54 4.59
C VAL A 111 -13.87 16.08 3.20
N LEU A 112 -12.83 16.36 2.41
CA LEU A 112 -12.94 16.67 0.99
C LEU A 112 -12.55 15.44 0.17
N LEU A 113 -13.45 14.98 -0.69
CA LEU A 113 -13.28 13.76 -1.51
C LEU A 113 -13.19 14.09 -3.01
N PRO A 114 -12.11 14.72 -3.51
CA PRO A 114 -11.92 14.98 -4.92
C PRO A 114 -11.40 13.71 -5.62
N LEU A 115 -12.20 12.65 -5.61
CA LEU A 115 -11.78 11.32 -6.06
C LEU A 115 -11.36 11.31 -7.54
N GLU A 116 -10.36 10.50 -7.87
CA GLU A 116 -10.01 10.18 -9.26
C GLU A 116 -11.16 9.43 -9.95
N TYR A 117 -11.19 9.50 -11.29
CA TYR A 117 -12.24 8.84 -12.09
C TYR A 117 -12.29 7.33 -11.83
N GLU A 118 -11.11 6.72 -11.70
CA GLU A 118 -10.89 5.30 -11.44
C GLU A 118 -11.55 4.83 -10.15
N HIS A 119 -11.69 5.70 -9.15
CA HIS A 119 -12.38 5.36 -7.90
C HIS A 119 -13.90 5.21 -8.08
N TYR A 120 -14.49 5.90 -9.06
CA TYR A 120 -15.92 5.74 -9.38
C TYR A 120 -16.21 4.49 -10.19
N THR A 121 -15.19 3.99 -10.91
CA THR A 121 -15.29 2.78 -11.74
C THR A 121 -14.66 1.56 -11.07
N ASP A 122 -14.34 1.63 -9.78
CA ASP A 122 -13.74 0.52 -9.05
C ASP A 122 -14.69 -0.69 -9.03
N ASP A 123 -14.19 -1.84 -9.47
CA ASP A 123 -14.92 -3.11 -9.52
C ASP A 123 -14.65 -3.99 -8.28
N GLY A 124 -13.91 -3.45 -7.31
CA GLY A 124 -13.54 -4.12 -6.07
C GLY A 124 -12.48 -5.20 -6.26
N LYS A 125 -11.86 -5.30 -7.44
CA LYS A 125 -10.72 -6.20 -7.65
C LYS A 125 -9.44 -5.54 -7.16
N PRO A 126 -8.64 -6.25 -6.36
CA PRO A 126 -7.41 -5.69 -5.85
C PRO A 126 -6.39 -5.50 -6.98
N THR A 127 -5.84 -4.30 -7.07
CA THR A 127 -4.75 -4.01 -8.01
C THR A 127 -3.45 -4.67 -7.55
N ALA A 128 -2.50 -4.89 -8.47
CA ALA A 128 -1.18 -5.41 -8.11
C ALA A 128 -0.45 -4.50 -7.10
N ALA A 129 -0.62 -3.17 -7.22
CA ALA A 129 -0.02 -2.21 -6.30
C ALA A 129 -0.60 -2.31 -4.88
N LEU A 130 -1.93 -2.48 -4.77
CA LEU A 130 -2.56 -2.67 -3.46
C LEU A 130 -2.13 -4.00 -2.83
N ILE A 131 -2.11 -5.10 -3.59
CA ILE A 131 -1.66 -6.40 -3.10
C ILE A 131 -0.22 -6.32 -2.58
N ASP A 132 0.67 -5.71 -3.36
CA ASP A 132 2.07 -5.50 -3.01
C ASP A 132 2.21 -4.68 -1.71
N TYR A 133 1.48 -3.56 -1.64
CA TYR A 133 1.53 -2.67 -0.49
C TYR A 133 1.00 -3.33 0.79
N LEU A 134 -0.16 -3.98 0.74
CA LEU A 134 -0.76 -4.63 1.91
C LEU A 134 0.11 -5.76 2.44
N LEU A 135 0.62 -6.63 1.56
CA LEU A 135 1.50 -7.72 2.00
C LEU A 135 2.80 -7.19 2.59
N ALA A 136 3.35 -6.10 2.04
CA ALA A 136 4.61 -5.53 2.51
C ALA A 136 4.47 -4.73 3.82
N ARG A 137 3.44 -3.89 3.93
CA ARG A 137 3.37 -2.80 4.93
C ARG A 137 2.15 -2.87 5.84
N ASP A 138 1.02 -3.42 5.39
CA ASP A 138 -0.23 -3.44 6.15
C ASP A 138 -0.97 -4.78 6.06
N PRO A 139 -0.36 -5.88 6.55
CA PRO A 139 -0.99 -7.20 6.50
C PRO A 139 -2.22 -7.29 7.43
N LYS A 140 -2.33 -6.38 8.41
CA LYS A 140 -3.48 -6.32 9.31
C LYS A 140 -4.77 -5.97 8.56
N TYR A 141 -4.70 -5.04 7.60
CA TYR A 141 -5.85 -4.75 6.73
C TYR A 141 -6.23 -5.97 5.89
N LEU A 142 -5.26 -6.68 5.30
CA LEU A 142 -5.56 -7.90 4.54
C LEU A 142 -6.29 -8.95 5.41
N LEU A 143 -5.85 -9.15 6.65
CA LEU A 143 -6.44 -10.10 7.59
C LEU A 143 -7.80 -9.67 8.14
N SER A 144 -8.16 -8.38 8.05
CA SER A 144 -9.47 -7.89 8.49
C SER A 144 -10.57 -8.06 7.42
N LEU A 145 -10.20 -8.35 6.18
CA LEU A 145 -11.16 -8.60 5.09
C LEU A 145 -11.88 -9.94 5.25
N ASN A 146 -13.02 -10.09 4.56
CA ASN A 146 -13.71 -11.38 4.50
C ASN A 146 -12.87 -12.44 3.74
N LEU A 147 -13.20 -13.72 3.93
CA LEU A 147 -12.43 -14.84 3.35
C LEU A 147 -12.37 -14.81 1.81
N ILE A 148 -13.42 -14.33 1.14
CA ILE A 148 -13.47 -14.23 -0.32
C ILE A 148 -12.46 -13.20 -0.82
N ASN A 149 -12.41 -12.04 -0.17
CA ASN A 149 -11.49 -10.98 -0.50
C ASN A 149 -10.06 -11.40 -0.14
N GLN A 150 -9.82 -11.98 1.04
CA GLN A 150 -8.50 -12.55 1.39
C GLN A 150 -8.01 -13.51 0.29
N PHE A 151 -8.87 -14.41 -0.18
CA PHE A 151 -8.53 -15.30 -1.29
C PHE A 151 -8.22 -14.55 -2.59
N ARG A 152 -9.01 -13.53 -2.97
CA ARG A 152 -8.75 -12.69 -4.16
C ARG A 152 -7.38 -12.03 -4.09
N PHE A 153 -7.03 -11.44 -2.95
CA PHE A 153 -5.72 -10.80 -2.73
C PHE A 153 -4.58 -11.82 -2.82
N ILE A 154 -4.72 -12.98 -2.18
CA ILE A 154 -3.70 -14.04 -2.19
C ILE A 154 -3.52 -14.65 -3.59
N SER A 155 -4.62 -14.86 -4.32
CA SER A 155 -4.57 -15.39 -5.69
C SER A 155 -4.00 -14.40 -6.70
N GLY A 156 -4.04 -13.09 -6.39
CA GLY A 156 -3.52 -12.02 -7.23
C GLY A 156 -2.06 -11.66 -6.98
N ILE A 157 -1.33 -12.39 -6.14
CA ILE A 157 0.08 -12.10 -5.84
C ILE A 157 0.91 -12.22 -7.12
N PRO A 158 1.58 -11.14 -7.56
CA PRO A 158 2.39 -11.19 -8.78
C PRO A 158 3.62 -12.08 -8.56
N LEU A 159 3.94 -12.93 -9.56
CA LEU A 159 5.11 -13.82 -9.51
C LEU A 159 6.41 -13.05 -9.27
N LYS A 160 6.51 -11.84 -9.81
CA LYS A 160 7.67 -10.95 -9.64
C LYS A 160 7.98 -10.69 -8.16
N ARG A 161 6.96 -10.47 -7.34
CA ARG A 161 7.13 -10.25 -5.88
C ARG A 161 7.75 -11.47 -5.21
N VAL A 162 7.29 -12.67 -5.56
CA VAL A 162 7.83 -13.92 -5.01
C VAL A 162 9.30 -14.09 -5.41
N GLN A 163 9.64 -13.78 -6.66
CA GLN A 163 11.01 -13.82 -7.16
C GLN A 163 11.92 -12.82 -6.45
N GLU A 164 11.48 -11.55 -6.29
CA GLU A 164 12.21 -10.51 -5.58
C GLU A 164 12.49 -10.90 -4.12
N ARG A 165 11.53 -11.52 -3.44
CA ARG A 165 11.73 -12.01 -2.07
C ARG A 165 12.70 -13.19 -2.00
N CYS A 166 12.59 -14.14 -2.93
CA CYS A 166 13.50 -15.28 -2.99
C CYS A 166 14.94 -14.83 -3.30
N SER A 167 15.14 -13.92 -4.26
CA SER A 167 16.45 -13.39 -4.61
C SER A 167 17.03 -12.54 -3.49
N ALA A 168 16.23 -11.75 -2.76
CA ALA A 168 16.70 -11.01 -1.60
C ALA A 168 17.17 -11.93 -0.48
N VAL A 169 16.44 -13.01 -0.18
CA VAL A 169 16.82 -13.94 0.89
C VAL A 169 18.02 -14.80 0.49
N LEU A 170 18.03 -15.37 -0.72
CA LEU A 170 19.16 -16.18 -1.21
C LEU A 170 20.40 -15.31 -1.47
N GLY A 171 20.22 -14.09 -1.99
CA GLY A 171 21.29 -13.11 -2.18
C GLY A 171 21.85 -12.60 -0.85
N SER A 172 21.04 -12.48 0.20
CA SER A 172 21.54 -12.16 1.55
C SER A 172 22.37 -13.28 2.17
N GLN A 173 22.19 -14.54 1.71
CA GLN A 173 23.03 -15.68 2.11
C GLN A 173 24.35 -15.74 1.31
N CYS A 174 24.36 -15.24 0.07
CA CYS A 174 25.56 -15.03 -0.72
C CYS A 174 26.00 -13.56 -0.66
N GLY A 175 26.54 -13.12 0.47
CA GLY A 175 27.11 -11.78 0.60
C GLY A 175 28.21 -11.49 -0.43
N LEU A 176 27.81 -10.92 -1.56
CA LEU A 176 28.63 -10.04 -2.39
C LEU A 176 27.75 -8.85 -2.76
N GLY A 177 28.05 -7.71 -2.14
CA GLY A 177 27.38 -6.44 -2.38
C GLY A 177 27.46 -6.04 -3.86
N GLY A 178 26.33 -5.59 -4.38
CA GLY A 178 26.22 -5.09 -5.74
C GLY A 178 24.75 -4.96 -6.12
N SER A 179 24.17 -3.80 -5.82
CA SER A 179 22.86 -3.39 -6.31
C SER A 179 22.93 -3.15 -7.83
N PRO A 180 22.11 -3.80 -8.66
CA PRO A 180 21.88 -3.35 -10.03
C PRO A 180 20.45 -2.84 -10.15
N GLY A 181 20.30 -1.51 -10.21
CA GLY A 181 19.01 -0.88 -10.50
C GLY A 181 18.86 0.51 -9.90
N ASP A 182 19.93 1.31 -9.91
CA ASP A 182 19.83 2.76 -9.77
C ASP A 182 19.65 3.35 -11.18
N GLU A 183 18.98 4.50 -11.28
CA GLU A 183 18.50 5.17 -12.50
C GLU A 183 17.15 4.66 -13.04
N THR A 184 16.04 5.15 -12.46
CA THR A 184 14.90 5.77 -13.19
C THR A 184 13.68 6.06 -12.31
N LEU A 185 13.67 5.66 -11.03
CA LEU A 185 12.53 5.94 -10.12
C LEU A 185 12.86 6.85 -8.93
N ASP A 186 14.11 7.29 -8.81
CA ASP A 186 14.57 8.23 -7.77
C ASP A 186 14.01 9.65 -7.95
N SER A 187 13.48 9.98 -9.13
CA SER A 187 12.95 11.32 -9.40
C SER A 187 11.76 11.67 -8.48
N GLY A 188 10.83 10.74 -8.22
CA GLY A 188 9.61 11.05 -7.47
C GLY A 188 9.85 11.29 -5.96
N ALA A 189 10.59 10.40 -5.31
CA ALA A 189 10.89 10.49 -3.88
C ALA A 189 11.88 11.64 -3.58
N PHE A 190 12.89 11.82 -4.44
CA PHE A 190 13.84 12.92 -4.33
C PHE A 190 13.17 14.28 -4.56
N ILE A 191 12.25 14.38 -5.53
CA ILE A 191 11.48 15.61 -5.78
C ILE A 191 10.64 15.97 -4.55
N VAL A 192 9.89 15.05 -3.95
CA VAL A 192 9.07 15.37 -2.77
C VAL A 192 9.94 15.76 -1.56
N SER A 193 11.03 15.04 -1.26
CA SER A 193 11.92 15.41 -0.15
C SER A 193 12.64 16.74 -0.36
N ARG A 194 12.91 17.11 -1.62
CA ARG A 194 13.57 18.37 -1.99
C ARG A 194 12.58 19.53 -2.09
N LEU A 195 11.33 19.29 -2.48
CA LEU A 195 10.25 20.28 -2.48
C LEU A 195 9.82 20.62 -1.04
N CYS A 196 9.68 19.60 -0.19
CA CYS A 196 9.41 19.77 1.24
C CYS A 196 10.56 20.53 1.96
N ARG A 197 11.83 20.30 1.57
CA ARG A 197 12.99 21.09 2.05
C ARG A 197 13.10 22.50 1.46
N LYS A 198 12.49 22.78 0.30
CA LYS A 198 12.51 24.10 -0.35
C LYS A 198 11.32 24.98 0.02
N GLY A 199 10.51 24.59 1.01
CA GLY A 199 9.34 25.35 1.43
C GLY A 199 8.15 25.26 0.46
N LEU A 200 8.20 24.38 -0.55
CA LEU A 200 7.00 23.93 -1.25
C LEU A 200 6.40 22.78 -0.44
N ASN A 201 5.52 23.14 0.50
CA ASN A 201 4.74 22.24 1.33
C ASN A 201 3.70 21.46 0.49
N ILE A 202 4.21 20.48 -0.27
CA ILE A 202 3.45 19.36 -0.87
C ILE A 202 3.37 18.19 0.14
N CYS A 203 4.12 18.32 1.24
CA CYS A 203 3.77 17.80 2.55
C CYS A 203 2.74 18.77 3.18
#